data_AF-A0A5E4PNN5-F1
#
_entry.id   AF-A0A5E4PNN5-F1
#
_cell.length_a   1.000
_cell.length_b   1.000
_cell.length_c   1.000
_cell.angle_alpha   90.00
_cell.angle_beta   90.00
_cell.angle_gamma   90.00
#
_symmetry.space_group_name_H-M   'P 1'
#
loop_
_entity.id
_entity.type
_entity.pdbx_description
1 polymer ?
#
loop_
_entity_poly.entity_id
_entity_poly.type
_entity_poly.pdbx_seq_one_letter_code
_entity_poly.pdbx_strand_id
1 'polypeptide(L)'
;MDFERAGIHAEAMSKWLHDRTDIMVKVFRPPNHSAAFAFGLLAFLIAVFLYLRRHNLEFLYNKQMWAVSALFFCFAMVSGQMWNQIRGPPFLHRNKNGPVYINSGSHGQFIIESYIVAVLNGAVVVGMILMIESAGGVKGTEARNQQEGKKRRFQSVVGLVMVCVFFSLLLSIFRSKTQGYPYSFLFK
;
A
#
# COMPACT_ATOMS: atom_id res chain seq x y z
N MET A 1 25.83 18.46 -14.88
CA MET A 1 24.67 18.44 -13.98
C MET A 1 23.95 17.13 -14.26
N ASP A 2 24.10 16.13 -13.39
CA ASP A 2 23.30 14.91 -13.50
C ASP A 2 21.88 15.25 -12.99
N PHE A 3 21.08 15.90 -13.84
CA PHE A 3 19.70 16.29 -13.51
C PHE A 3 18.84 15.06 -13.14
N GLU A 4 19.22 13.88 -13.62
CA GLU A 4 18.61 12.60 -13.25
C GLU A 4 18.87 12.19 -11.79
N ARG A 5 20.02 12.58 -11.20
CA ARG A 5 20.37 12.25 -9.81
C ARG A 5 19.98 13.33 -8.81
N ALA A 6 20.17 14.60 -9.17
CA ALA A 6 19.97 15.72 -8.25
C ALA A 6 18.54 16.32 -8.27
N GLY A 7 17.76 16.03 -9.33
CA GLY A 7 16.43 16.60 -9.53
C GLY A 7 16.43 18.08 -9.95
N ILE A 8 15.26 18.59 -10.35
CA ILE A 8 15.06 19.97 -10.84
C ILE A 8 14.69 20.92 -9.68
N HIS A 9 15.14 20.61 -8.47
CA HIS A 9 14.81 21.43 -7.31
C HIS A 9 15.69 22.70 -7.27
N ALA A 10 15.11 23.81 -6.82
CA ALA A 10 15.82 25.09 -6.69
C ALA A 10 17.09 24.98 -5.84
N GLU A 11 17.11 24.09 -4.84
CA GLU A 11 18.27 23.79 -3.98
C GLU A 11 19.40 23.07 -4.73
N ALA A 12 19.07 22.20 -5.68
CA ALA A 12 20.06 21.53 -6.51
C ALA A 12 20.71 22.51 -7.50
N MET A 13 19.91 23.45 -8.02
CA MET A 13 20.39 24.52 -8.90
C MET A 13 21.25 25.55 -8.13
N SER A 14 20.85 25.94 -6.91
CA SER A 14 21.64 26.86 -6.08
C SER A 14 22.97 26.24 -5.65
N LYS A 15 22.98 24.94 -5.33
CA LYS A 15 24.21 24.22 -4.99
C LYS A 15 25.16 24.12 -6.19
N TRP A 16 24.66 23.77 -7.37
CA TRP A 16 25.48 23.73 -8.58
C TRP A 16 26.07 25.10 -8.94
N LEU A 17 25.28 26.16 -8.79
CA LEU A 17 25.76 27.52 -9.04
C LEU A 17 26.87 27.90 -8.05
N HIS A 18 26.68 27.58 -6.76
CA HIS A 18 27.68 27.80 -5.73
C HIS A 18 28.99 27.05 -6.03
N ASP A 19 28.92 25.77 -6.37
CA ASP A 19 30.08 24.94 -6.71
C ASP A 19 30.88 25.47 -7.94
N ARG A 20 30.26 26.32 -8.78
CA ARG A 20 30.87 26.86 -10.02
C ARG A 20 31.31 28.31 -9.92
N THR A 21 30.69 29.09 -9.03
CA THR A 21 30.83 30.56 -9.00
C THR A 21 31.12 31.11 -7.61
N ASP A 22 31.17 30.25 -6.58
CA ASP A 22 31.26 30.61 -5.16
C ASP A 22 30.13 31.53 -4.64
N ILE A 23 29.13 31.86 -5.46
CA ILE A 23 27.99 32.69 -5.08
C ILE A 23 26.96 31.83 -4.33
N MET A 24 26.69 32.16 -3.07
CA MET A 24 25.62 31.49 -2.28
C MET A 24 24.25 32.15 -2.52
N VAL A 25 23.35 31.44 -3.20
CA VAL A 25 21.93 31.82 -3.32
C VAL A 25 21.11 31.13 -2.24
N LYS A 26 20.47 31.90 -1.36
CA LYS A 26 19.55 31.38 -0.33
C LYS A 26 18.18 31.12 -0.95
N VAL A 27 17.77 29.86 -0.99
CA VAL A 27 16.43 29.46 -1.45
C VAL A 27 15.46 29.53 -0.28
N PHE A 28 14.47 30.43 -0.35
CA PHE A 28 13.40 30.51 0.65
C PHE A 28 12.12 29.88 0.09
N ARG A 29 11.51 28.95 0.83
CA ARG A 29 10.19 28.42 0.50
C ARG A 29 9.16 29.14 1.37
N PRO A 30 8.18 29.86 0.79
CA PRO A 30 7.14 30.51 1.60
C PRO A 30 6.39 29.45 2.42
N PRO A 31 5.99 29.76 3.67
CA PRO A 31 5.24 28.83 4.50
C PRO A 31 3.95 28.42 3.79
N ASN A 32 3.69 27.10 3.73
CA ASN A 32 2.53 26.57 3.04
C ASN A 32 1.26 26.74 3.90
N HIS A 33 0.59 27.88 3.77
CA HIS A 33 -0.68 28.16 4.45
C HIS A 33 -1.83 27.28 3.96
N SER A 34 -1.73 26.68 2.76
CA SER A 34 -2.79 25.80 2.23
C SER A 34 -2.88 24.49 3.01
N ALA A 35 -1.75 23.94 3.46
CA ALA A 35 -1.73 22.76 4.33
C ALA A 35 -2.39 23.07 5.68
N ALA A 36 -2.05 24.20 6.30
CA ALA A 36 -2.65 24.62 7.57
C ALA A 36 -4.17 24.81 7.45
N PHE A 37 -4.62 25.46 6.37
CA PHE A 37 -6.05 25.61 6.08
C PHE A 37 -6.74 24.26 5.86
N ALA A 38 -6.12 23.35 5.10
CA ALA A 38 -6.66 22.00 4.86
C ALA A 38 -6.79 21.19 6.16
N PHE A 39 -5.81 21.26 7.07
CA PHE A 39 -5.90 20.63 8.39
C PHE A 39 -7.00 21.24 9.25
N GLY A 40 -7.13 22.57 9.25
CA GLY A 40 -8.20 23.27 9.95
C GLY A 40 -9.59 22.88 9.43
N LEU A 41 -9.76 22.83 8.12
CA LEU A 41 -10.99 22.39 7.47
C LEU A 41 -11.33 20.94 7.82
N LEU A 42 -10.34 20.04 7.76
CA LEU A 42 -10.51 18.63 8.11
C LEU A 42 -10.97 18.47 9.56
N ALA A 43 -10.30 19.16 10.49
CA ALA A 43 -10.66 19.13 11.91
C ALA A 43 -12.09 19.66 12.15
N PHE A 44 -12.46 20.73 11.46
CA PHE A 44 -13.82 21.28 11.52
C PHE A 44 -14.86 20.28 11.00
N LEU A 45 -14.61 19.64 9.84
CA LEU A 45 -15.52 18.63 9.27
C LEU A 45 -15.67 17.42 10.20
N ILE A 46 -14.58 16.95 10.81
CA ILE A 46 -14.63 15.86 11.79
C ILE A 46 -15.45 16.27 13.01
N ALA A 47 -15.25 17.48 13.53
CA ALA A 47 -16.00 17.99 14.69
C ALA A 47 -17.52 18.10 14.38
N VAL A 48 -17.88 18.65 13.21
CA VAL A 48 -19.27 18.73 12.76
C VAL A 48 -19.88 17.35 12.58
N PHE A 49 -19.16 16.42 11.95
CA PHE A 49 -19.62 15.05 11.75
C PHE A 49 -19.89 14.35 13.10
N LEU A 50 -18.95 14.44 14.04
CA LEU A 50 -19.11 13.88 15.38
C LEU A 50 -20.25 14.53 16.17
N TYR A 51 -20.46 15.85 16.01
CA TYR A 51 -21.58 16.55 16.63
C TYR A 51 -22.93 16.08 16.08
N LEU A 52 -23.08 15.99 14.76
CA LEU A 52 -24.30 15.52 14.10
C LEU A 52 -24.61 14.03 14.42
N ARG A 53 -23.57 13.20 14.53
CA ARG A 53 -23.67 11.78 14.86
C ARG A 53 -23.55 11.47 16.35
N ARG A 54 -23.59 12.47 17.24
CA ARG A 54 -23.41 12.31 18.70
C ARG A 54 -24.21 11.16 19.32
N HIS A 55 -25.44 10.94 18.85
CA HIS A 55 -26.33 9.90 19.38
C HIS A 55 -26.08 8.50 18.78
N ASN A 56 -25.33 8.39 17.68
CA ASN A 56 -25.09 7.13 16.96
C ASN A 56 -23.57 6.93 16.69
N LEU A 57 -22.80 6.99 17.78
CA LEU A 57 -21.33 6.80 17.82
C LEU A 57 -20.94 5.32 18.01
N GLU A 58 -21.89 4.38 17.97
CA GLU A 58 -21.63 2.94 18.11
C GLU A 58 -20.58 2.44 17.12
N PHE A 59 -20.51 3.06 15.95
CA PHE A 59 -19.51 2.76 14.93
C PHE A 59 -18.06 3.00 15.42
N LEU A 60 -17.80 4.04 16.24
CA LEU A 60 -16.46 4.31 16.77
C LEU A 60 -16.04 3.29 17.83
N TYR A 61 -16.99 2.68 18.52
CA TYR A 61 -16.67 1.66 19.53
C TYR A 61 -16.44 0.28 18.92
N ASN A 62 -16.76 0.08 17.64
CA ASN A 62 -16.54 -1.20 16.98
C ASN A 62 -15.05 -1.46 16.69
N LYS A 63 -14.43 -2.32 17.52
CA LYS A 63 -13.03 -2.74 17.37
C LYS A 63 -12.72 -3.36 15.99
N GLN A 64 -13.68 -4.04 15.36
CA GLN A 64 -13.46 -4.64 14.04
C GLN A 64 -13.26 -3.59 12.96
N MET A 65 -13.98 -2.47 13.01
CA MET A 65 -13.79 -1.38 12.05
C MET A 65 -12.41 -0.76 12.15
N TRP A 66 -11.91 -0.54 13.37
CA TRP A 66 -10.53 -0.07 13.59
C TRP A 66 -9.49 -1.07 13.12
N ALA A 67 -9.72 -2.37 13.36
CA ALA A 67 -8.82 -3.43 12.88
C ALA A 67 -8.75 -3.46 11.34
N VAL A 68 -9.90 -3.39 10.65
CA VAL A 68 -9.96 -3.35 9.18
C VAL A 68 -9.33 -2.06 8.64
N SER A 69 -9.59 -0.92 9.27
CA SER A 69 -9.00 0.37 8.88
C SER A 69 -7.48 0.37 9.03
N ALA A 70 -6.96 -0.21 10.13
CA ALA A 70 -5.53 -0.35 10.36
C ALA A 70 -4.88 -1.30 9.33
N LEU A 71 -5.53 -2.43 9.02
CA LEU A 71 -5.05 -3.35 7.98
C LEU A 71 -5.01 -2.67 6.60
N PHE A 72 -6.05 -1.92 6.23
CA PHE A 72 -6.10 -1.17 4.98
C PHE A 72 -4.96 -0.14 4.90
N PHE A 73 -4.72 0.60 5.99
CA PHE A 73 -3.61 1.53 6.08
C PHE A 73 -2.25 0.84 5.91
N CYS A 74 -2.03 -0.31 6.57
CA CYS A 74 -0.82 -1.09 6.41
C CYS A 74 -0.60 -1.53 4.95
N PHE A 75 -1.63 -2.03 4.26
CA PHE A 75 -1.50 -2.43 2.85
C PHE A 75 -1.21 -1.24 1.93
N ALA A 76 -1.86 -0.10 2.16
CA ALA A 76 -1.56 1.13 1.43
C ALA A 76 -0.09 1.51 1.60
N MET A 77 0.41 1.56 2.84
CA MET A 77 1.80 1.94 3.10
C MET A 77 2.82 0.94 2.54
N VAL A 78 2.60 -0.37 2.76
CA VAL A 78 3.50 -1.43 2.28
C VAL A 78 3.56 -1.50 0.75
N SER A 79 2.46 -1.17 0.05
CA SER A 79 2.42 -1.20 -1.42
C SER A 79 3.20 -0.08 -2.12
N GLY A 80 3.77 0.87 -1.38
CA GLY A 80 4.59 1.96 -1.92
C GLY A 80 3.83 3.28 -2.18
N GLN A 81 2.69 3.51 -1.53
CA GLN A 81 1.92 4.76 -1.71
C GLN A 81 2.71 6.03 -1.39
N MET A 82 3.64 5.98 -0.42
CA MET A 82 4.52 7.13 -0.14
C MET A 82 5.49 7.41 -1.30
N TRP A 83 5.97 6.37 -1.98
CA TRP A 83 6.83 6.54 -3.16
C TRP A 83 6.04 7.22 -4.29
N ASN A 84 4.78 6.81 -4.51
CA ASN A 84 3.89 7.46 -5.46
C ASN A 84 3.66 8.94 -5.12
N GLN A 85 3.43 9.25 -3.85
CA GLN A 85 3.20 10.63 -3.40
C GLN A 85 4.44 11.53 -3.61
N ILE A 86 5.65 11.00 -3.41
CA ILE A 86 6.89 11.78 -3.54
C ILE A 86 7.31 11.95 -5.00
N ARG A 87 7.25 10.88 -5.80
CA ARG A 87 7.78 10.86 -7.17
C ARG A 87 6.74 11.20 -8.23
N GLY A 88 5.45 11.05 -7.93
CA GLY A 88 4.37 11.34 -8.87
C GLY A 88 4.48 10.57 -10.20
N PRO A 89 4.65 9.24 -10.20
CA PRO A 89 4.74 8.45 -11.42
C PRO A 89 3.42 8.53 -12.22
N PRO A 90 3.45 8.27 -13.55
CA PRO A 90 2.22 8.17 -14.33
C PRO A 90 1.35 7.00 -13.82
N PHE A 91 0.03 7.14 -13.96
CA PHE A 91 -0.93 6.14 -13.50
C PHE A 91 -0.78 4.80 -14.25
N LEU A 92 -0.65 4.87 -15.57
CA LEU A 92 -0.37 3.76 -16.47
C LEU A 92 0.48 4.27 -17.64
N HIS A 93 1.22 3.36 -18.28
CA HIS A 93 1.94 3.67 -19.51
C HIS A 93 1.29 2.91 -20.68
N ARG A 94 1.27 3.51 -21.88
CA ARG A 94 0.75 2.87 -23.09
C ARG A 94 1.88 2.68 -24.08
N ASN A 95 2.12 1.43 -24.46
CA ASN A 95 3.05 1.10 -25.54
C ASN A 95 2.29 0.86 -26.85
N LYS A 96 3.00 0.77 -27.97
CA LYS A 96 2.43 0.46 -29.31
C LYS A 96 1.60 -0.83 -29.33
N ASN A 97 1.90 -1.77 -28.43
CA ASN A 97 1.22 -3.07 -28.32
C ASN A 97 0.07 -3.08 -27.29
N GLY A 98 -0.23 -1.97 -26.61
CA GLY A 98 -1.29 -1.87 -25.61
C GLY A 98 -0.89 -1.23 -24.27
N PRO A 99 -1.80 -1.17 -23.29
CA PRO A 99 -1.52 -0.64 -21.95
C PRO A 99 -0.58 -1.56 -21.17
N VAL A 100 0.42 -0.98 -20.53
CA VAL A 100 1.40 -1.65 -19.68
C VAL A 100 1.10 -1.29 -18.22
N TYR A 101 0.76 -2.31 -17.42
CA TYR A 101 0.32 -2.14 -16.02
C TYR A 101 1.46 -2.28 -15.00
N ILE A 102 2.56 -2.93 -15.38
CA ILE A 102 3.72 -3.18 -14.52
C ILE A 102 4.93 -2.55 -15.19
N ASN A 103 5.69 -1.76 -14.43
CA ASN A 103 6.89 -1.14 -14.96
C ASN A 103 8.01 -2.19 -15.17
N SER A 104 8.71 -2.13 -16.31
CA SER A 104 9.77 -3.08 -16.64
C SER A 104 11.07 -2.85 -15.84
N GLY A 105 11.25 -1.66 -15.25
CA GLY A 105 12.41 -1.33 -14.43
C GLY A 105 12.20 -1.63 -12.94
N SER A 106 13.25 -2.09 -12.26
CA SER A 106 13.24 -2.39 -10.81
C SER A 106 13.07 -1.15 -9.92
N HIS A 107 13.57 0.00 -10.37
CA HIS A 107 13.61 1.24 -9.57
C HIS A 107 12.34 2.11 -9.66
N GLY A 108 11.45 1.85 -10.62
CA GLY A 108 10.24 2.65 -10.84
C GLY A 108 8.97 1.81 -10.68
N GLN A 109 7.87 2.46 -10.33
CA GLN A 109 6.57 1.82 -10.11
C GLN A 109 5.46 2.66 -10.75
N PHE A 110 4.38 2.03 -11.22
CA PHE A 110 3.17 2.75 -11.61
C PHE A 110 2.17 2.81 -10.45
N ILE A 111 1.29 3.81 -10.43
CA ILE A 111 0.27 3.93 -9.37
C ILE A 111 -0.63 2.68 -9.35
N ILE A 112 -1.02 2.18 -10.54
CA ILE A 112 -1.84 0.98 -10.65
C ILE A 112 -1.11 -0.28 -10.14
N GLU A 113 0.22 -0.33 -10.29
CA GLU A 113 1.05 -1.42 -9.80
C GLU A 113 1.00 -1.51 -8.26
N SER A 114 1.02 -0.36 -7.57
CA SER A 114 0.84 -0.32 -6.11
C SER A 114 -0.52 -0.89 -5.68
N TYR A 115 -1.60 -0.56 -6.40
CA TYR A 115 -2.93 -1.10 -6.07
C TYR A 115 -3.01 -2.60 -6.29
N ILE A 116 -2.42 -3.12 -7.37
CA ILE A 116 -2.32 -4.57 -7.62
C ILE A 116 -1.58 -5.24 -6.46
N VAL A 117 -0.42 -4.72 -6.08
CA VAL A 117 0.39 -5.29 -4.97
C VAL A 117 -0.36 -5.19 -3.63
N ALA A 118 -1.08 -4.11 -3.36
CA ALA A 118 -1.88 -3.95 -2.15
C ALA A 118 -2.99 -5.02 -2.05
N VAL A 119 -3.72 -5.25 -3.15
CA VAL A 119 -4.79 -6.27 -3.20
C VAL A 119 -4.23 -7.67 -3.05
N LEU A 120 -3.12 -7.99 -3.71
CA LEU A 120 -2.49 -9.30 -3.60
C LEU A 120 -1.99 -9.59 -2.18
N ASN A 121 -1.35 -8.61 -1.53
CA ASN A 121 -0.95 -8.75 -0.11
C ASN A 121 -2.17 -8.89 0.81
N GLY A 122 -3.23 -8.12 0.55
CA GLY A 122 -4.50 -8.26 1.26
C GLY A 122 -5.08 -9.67 1.15
N ALA A 123 -5.09 -10.25 -0.05
CA ALA A 123 -5.60 -11.60 -0.28
C ALA A 123 -4.77 -12.67 0.46
N VAL A 124 -3.43 -12.53 0.51
CA VAL A 124 -2.58 -13.42 1.30
C VAL A 124 -2.90 -13.31 2.79
N VAL A 125 -3.05 -12.09 3.33
CA VAL A 125 -3.38 -11.90 4.75
C VAL A 125 -4.78 -12.43 5.08
N VAL A 126 -5.77 -12.24 4.19
CA VAL A 126 -7.09 -12.84 4.36
C VAL A 126 -7.01 -14.37 4.39
N GLY A 127 -6.24 -14.99 3.48
CA GLY A 127 -5.99 -16.43 3.52
C GLY A 127 -5.36 -16.89 4.83
N MET A 128 -4.42 -16.12 5.38
CA MET A 128 -3.80 -16.39 6.68
C MET A 128 -4.79 -16.27 7.83
N ILE A 129 -5.64 -15.23 7.84
CA ILE A 129 -6.69 -15.03 8.85
C ILE A 129 -7.68 -16.18 8.84
N LEU A 130 -8.13 -16.63 7.65
CA LEU A 130 -9.04 -17.77 7.51
C LEU A 130 -8.44 -19.05 8.11
N MET A 131 -7.14 -19.29 7.89
CA MET A 131 -6.46 -20.45 8.51
C MET A 131 -6.40 -20.34 10.03
N ILE A 132 -6.06 -19.17 10.58
CA ILE A 132 -6.00 -18.95 12.04
C ILE A 132 -7.40 -19.14 12.67
N GLU A 133 -8.43 -18.60 12.04
CA GLU A 133 -9.81 -18.73 12.52
C GLU A 133 -10.29 -20.19 12.47
N SER A 134 -9.95 -20.91 11.39
CA SER A 134 -10.26 -22.33 11.26
C SER A 134 -9.61 -23.20 12.35
N ALA A 135 -8.43 -22.82 12.82
CA ALA A 135 -7.65 -23.58 13.80
C ALA A 135 -8.12 -23.42 15.26
N GLY A 136 -9.03 -22.48 15.55
CA GLY A 136 -9.34 -22.15 16.94
C GLY A 136 -9.62 -20.68 17.18
N GLY A 137 -9.20 -19.82 16.25
CA GLY A 137 -9.03 -18.40 16.50
C GLY A 137 -8.02 -18.14 17.63
N VAL A 138 -7.95 -16.90 18.09
CA VAL A 138 -7.02 -16.50 19.16
C VAL A 138 -7.36 -17.14 20.51
N LYS A 139 -8.61 -17.58 20.71
CA LYS A 139 -9.11 -18.16 21.97
C LYS A 139 -9.01 -19.69 22.03
N GLY A 140 -8.48 -20.34 20.98
CA GLY A 140 -8.31 -21.80 20.96
C GLY A 140 -9.61 -22.57 21.14
N THR A 141 -10.71 -22.12 20.52
CA THR A 141 -12.01 -22.77 20.68
C THR A 141 -12.03 -24.10 19.92
N GLU A 142 -12.25 -25.21 20.62
CA GLU A 142 -12.40 -26.54 20.02
C GLU A 142 -13.73 -26.67 19.25
N ALA A 143 -13.76 -27.56 18.25
CA ALA A 143 -14.99 -27.79 17.48
C ALA A 143 -15.99 -28.57 18.35
N ARG A 144 -17.15 -27.97 18.68
CA ARG A 144 -18.18 -28.63 19.51
C ARG A 144 -18.88 -29.75 18.77
N ASN A 145 -19.03 -29.62 17.45
CA ASN A 145 -19.76 -30.56 16.61
C ASN A 145 -18.93 -31.07 15.41
N GLN A 146 -19.18 -32.31 14.98
CA GLN A 146 -18.52 -32.90 13.79
C GLN A 146 -18.77 -32.07 12.52
N GLN A 147 -19.95 -31.44 12.41
CA GLN A 147 -20.30 -30.55 11.30
C GLN A 147 -19.48 -29.24 11.31
N GLU A 148 -19.20 -28.69 12.49
CA GLU A 148 -18.29 -27.54 12.64
C GLU A 148 -16.85 -27.92 12.29
N GLY A 149 -16.42 -29.12 12.69
CA GLY A 149 -15.11 -29.67 12.30
C GLY A 149 -14.94 -29.74 10.78
N LYS A 150 -15.95 -30.21 10.03
CA LYS A 150 -15.93 -30.22 8.56
C LYS A 150 -15.84 -28.81 7.96
N LYS A 151 -16.63 -27.86 8.47
CA LYS A 151 -16.61 -26.45 8.02
C LYS A 151 -15.24 -25.80 8.25
N ARG A 152 -14.63 -26.03 9.42
CA ARG A 152 -13.30 -25.50 9.75
C ARG A 152 -12.20 -26.10 8.88
N ARG A 153 -12.24 -27.42 8.64
CA ARG A 153 -11.31 -28.07 7.70
C ARG A 153 -11.42 -27.48 6.30
N PHE A 154 -12.64 -27.27 5.82
CA PHE A 154 -12.86 -26.61 4.53
C PHE A 154 -12.29 -25.18 4.51
N GLN A 155 -12.56 -24.37 5.54
CA GLN A 155 -12.01 -23.02 5.67
C GLN A 155 -10.46 -23.01 5.70
N SER A 156 -9.86 -23.96 6.41
CA SER A 156 -8.40 -24.12 6.45
C SER A 156 -7.80 -24.42 5.08
N VAL A 157 -8.41 -25.36 4.35
CA VAL A 157 -7.98 -25.72 2.99
C VAL A 157 -8.13 -24.53 2.03
N VAL A 158 -9.26 -23.82 2.09
CA VAL A 158 -9.49 -22.61 1.29
C VAL A 158 -8.44 -21.54 1.61
N GLY A 159 -8.16 -21.30 2.89
CA GLY A 159 -7.14 -20.34 3.31
C GLY A 159 -5.74 -20.71 2.82
N LEU A 160 -5.37 -22.01 2.88
CA LEU A 160 -4.09 -22.50 2.39
C LEU A 160 -3.95 -22.32 0.87
N VAL A 161 -4.98 -22.71 0.09
CA VAL A 161 -4.99 -22.52 -1.36
C VAL A 161 -4.88 -21.04 -1.72
N MET A 162 -5.63 -20.18 -1.01
CA MET A 162 -5.59 -18.73 -1.21
C MET A 162 -4.17 -18.17 -0.98
N VAL A 163 -3.53 -18.53 0.12
CA VAL A 163 -2.13 -18.10 0.40
C VAL A 163 -1.19 -18.61 -0.69
N CYS A 164 -1.23 -19.89 -1.04
CA CYS A 164 -0.33 -20.46 -2.05
C CYS A 164 -0.49 -19.79 -3.42
N VAL A 165 -1.72 -19.54 -3.87
CA VAL A 165 -2.00 -18.92 -5.18
C VAL A 165 -1.58 -17.46 -5.20
N PHE A 166 -2.03 -16.64 -4.25
CA PHE A 166 -1.74 -15.20 -4.27
C PHE A 166 -0.27 -14.90 -3.95
N PHE A 167 0.37 -15.68 -3.09
CA PHE A 167 1.81 -15.57 -2.87
C PHE A 167 2.62 -15.95 -4.12
N SER A 168 2.18 -16.96 -4.87
CA SER A 168 2.80 -17.29 -6.17
C SER A 168 2.68 -16.16 -7.18
N LEU A 169 1.50 -15.51 -7.24
CA LEU A 169 1.29 -14.37 -8.13
C LEU A 169 2.18 -13.18 -7.77
N LEU A 170 2.33 -12.89 -6.47
CA LEU A 170 3.28 -11.87 -6.00
C LEU A 170 4.71 -12.18 -6.43
N LEU A 171 5.14 -13.44 -6.28
CA LEU A 171 6.48 -13.86 -6.67
C LEU A 171 6.71 -13.80 -8.18
N SER A 172 5.70 -14.16 -8.98
CA SER A 172 5.74 -14.05 -10.45
C SER A 172 5.87 -12.59 -10.91
N ILE A 173 5.09 -11.66 -10.32
CA ILE A 173 5.22 -10.22 -10.60
C ILE A 173 6.60 -9.71 -10.20
N PHE A 174 7.09 -10.07 -9.01
CA PHE A 174 8.40 -9.68 -8.54
C PHE A 174 9.52 -10.14 -9.47
N ARG A 175 9.44 -11.39 -9.94
CA ARG A 175 10.38 -11.98 -10.89
C ARG A 175 10.34 -11.29 -12.24
N SER A 176 9.16 -10.95 -12.75
CA SER A 176 9.01 -10.18 -13.99
C SER A 176 9.71 -8.82 -13.93
N LYS A 177 9.83 -8.23 -12.73
CA LYS A 177 10.44 -6.92 -12.52
C LYS A 177 11.95 -6.99 -12.26
N THR A 178 12.42 -8.09 -11.66
CA THR A 178 13.84 -8.31 -11.34
C THR A 178 14.41 -9.40 -12.22
N GLN A 179 14.98 -9.00 -13.37
CA GLN A 179 15.68 -9.92 -14.27
C GLN A 179 16.85 -10.57 -13.51
N GLY A 180 16.78 -11.89 -13.32
CA GLY A 180 17.77 -12.67 -12.57
C GLY A 180 17.25 -13.38 -11.33
N TYR A 181 15.99 -13.18 -10.91
CA TYR A 181 15.42 -13.94 -9.80
C TYR A 181 15.07 -15.40 -10.24
N PRO A 182 15.72 -16.43 -9.68
CA PRO A 182 15.64 -17.79 -10.20
C PRO A 182 14.47 -18.62 -9.64
N TYR A 183 13.86 -18.18 -8.53
CA TYR A 183 12.87 -18.97 -7.81
C TYR A 183 11.44 -18.66 -8.27
N SER A 184 10.63 -19.72 -8.40
CA SER A 184 9.18 -19.66 -8.65
C SER A 184 8.49 -20.66 -7.74
N PHE A 185 7.31 -20.32 -7.21
CA PHE A 185 6.53 -21.23 -6.37
C PHE A 185 5.60 -22.11 -7.21
N LEU A 186 4.39 -21.65 -7.57
CA LEU A 186 3.52 -22.36 -8.54
C LEU A 186 3.57 -21.81 -9.96
N PHE A 187 3.62 -20.48 -10.11
CA PHE A 187 3.53 -19.82 -11.40
C PHE A 187 4.87 -19.21 -11.78
N LYS A 188 5.19 -19.23 -13.08
CA LYS A 188 6.43 -18.68 -13.62
C LYS A 188 6.37 -17.17 -13.81
#